data_AF-A0A2V5LSS3-F1
#
_entry.id   AF-A0A2V5LSS3-F1
#
_cell.length_a   1.000
_cell.length_b   1.000
_cell.length_c   1.000
_cell.angle_alpha   90.00
_cell.angle_beta   90.00
_cell.angle_gamma   90.00
#
_symmetry.space_group_name_H-M   'P 1'
#
loop_
_entity.id
_entity.type
_entity.pdbx_description
1 polymer ?
#
loop_
_entity_poly.entity_id
_entity_poly.type
_entity_poly.pdbx_seq_one_letter_code
_entity_poly.pdbx_strand_id
1 'polypeptide(L)'
;ADAICITSPNHPQTFTYGAMIWHELYLQCTAHELAARITFSNVPYAGEDEPRRDESFDFRFPGVQFDSARRAFFMNSRHGERIPVARFRNDPSFGWIDLVPGAKIYLLKESGRVTATLTATSYPRAGIRCVEMDNNFSLQNLLIALFRDFRVQPDN
;
A
#
# COMPACT_ATOMS: atom_id res chain seq x y z
N ALA A 1 -10.93 7.18 17.14
CA ALA A 1 -9.70 6.41 16.89
C ALA A 1 -9.28 6.73 15.48
N ASP A 2 -8.24 7.54 15.32
CA ASP A 2 -8.01 8.27 14.09
C ASP A 2 -7.19 7.40 13.14
N ALA A 3 -7.92 6.70 12.25
CA ALA A 3 -7.34 6.00 11.12
C ALA A 3 -7.38 6.92 9.89
N ILE A 4 -6.21 7.18 9.31
CA ILE A 4 -6.09 7.96 8.07
C ILE A 4 -5.76 6.99 6.95
N CYS A 5 -6.33 7.21 5.77
CA CYS A 5 -6.04 6.44 4.56
C CYS A 5 -5.68 7.35 3.39
N ILE A 6 -4.69 6.95 2.60
CA ILE A 6 -4.35 7.54 1.30
C ILE A 6 -4.42 6.41 0.27
N THR A 7 -5.23 6.62 -0.77
CA THR A 7 -5.26 5.73 -1.93
C THR A 7 -4.31 6.29 -2.98
N SER A 8 -3.47 5.43 -3.55
CA SER A 8 -2.60 5.84 -4.65
C SER A 8 -3.44 6.28 -5.84
N PRO A 9 -3.10 7.39 -6.52
CA PRO A 9 -3.79 7.80 -7.75
C PRO A 9 -3.50 6.86 -8.92
N ASN A 10 -2.49 6.01 -8.80
CA ASN A 10 -2.09 5.07 -9.84
C ASN A 10 -2.93 3.79 -9.71
N HIS A 11 -3.63 3.42 -10.79
CA HIS A 11 -4.45 2.21 -10.88
C HIS A 11 -4.05 1.36 -12.09
N PRO A 12 -2.86 0.74 -12.08
CA PRO A 12 -2.37 -0.03 -13.21
C PRO A 12 -3.22 -1.27 -13.46
N GLN A 13 -3.21 -1.70 -14.72
CA GLN A 13 -3.76 -2.98 -15.15
C GLN A 13 -2.60 -3.98 -15.30
N THR A 14 -2.75 -5.16 -14.73
CA THR A 14 -1.82 -6.29 -14.85
C THR A 14 -2.60 -7.60 -15.02
N PHE A 15 -1.92 -8.73 -14.84
CA PHE A 15 -2.45 -10.09 -14.88
C PHE A 15 -3.63 -10.30 -13.91
N THR A 16 -4.77 -10.77 -14.41
CA THR A 16 -5.95 -11.11 -13.60
C THR A 16 -5.64 -12.12 -12.49
N TYR A 17 -4.88 -13.17 -12.82
CA TYR A 17 -4.51 -14.25 -11.90
C TYR A 17 -3.04 -14.21 -11.48
N GLY A 18 -2.32 -13.13 -11.82
CA GLY A 18 -0.91 -12.99 -11.45
C GLY A 18 -0.74 -12.80 -9.95
N ALA A 19 0.43 -13.22 -9.45
CA ALA A 19 0.82 -13.09 -8.06
C ALA A 19 1.81 -11.93 -7.88
N MET A 20 1.80 -11.27 -6.73
CA MET A 20 2.90 -10.39 -6.35
C MET A 20 4.10 -11.25 -5.95
N ILE A 21 5.23 -11.00 -6.60
CA ILE A 21 6.48 -11.72 -6.35
C ILE A 21 7.51 -10.86 -5.62
N TRP A 22 7.34 -9.54 -5.62
CA TRP A 22 8.26 -8.62 -4.96
C TRP A 22 7.60 -7.29 -4.63
N HIS A 23 8.11 -6.62 -3.59
CA HIS A 23 7.75 -5.25 -3.25
C HIS A 23 8.90 -4.53 -2.55
N GLU A 24 8.98 -3.22 -2.72
CA GLU A 24 9.87 -2.34 -1.96
C GLU A 24 9.19 -1.00 -1.66
N LEU A 25 9.62 -0.36 -0.57
CA LEU A 25 9.29 1.02 -0.26
C LEU A 25 10.51 1.88 -0.53
N TYR A 26 10.30 3.00 -1.20
CA TYR A 26 11.36 3.94 -1.52
C TYR A 26 10.89 5.39 -1.34
N LEU A 27 11.86 6.29 -1.14
CA LEU A 27 11.63 7.73 -1.20
C LEU A 27 11.64 8.17 -2.66
N GLN A 28 10.53 8.70 -3.16
CA GLN A 28 10.52 9.26 -4.51
C GLN A 28 11.19 10.64 -4.50
N CYS A 29 12.41 10.72 -5.04
CA CYS A 29 13.24 11.93 -4.96
C CYS A 29 12.58 13.20 -5.51
N THR A 30 11.79 13.11 -6.58
CA THR A 30 11.15 14.29 -7.20
C THR A 30 10.00 14.85 -6.38
N ALA A 31 9.20 13.99 -5.75
CA ALA A 31 8.00 14.40 -4.99
C ALA A 31 8.26 14.49 -3.48
N HIS A 32 9.38 13.94 -2.98
CA HIS A 32 9.67 13.75 -1.56
C HIS A 32 8.56 12.98 -0.81
N GLU A 33 7.92 12.05 -1.51
CA GLU A 33 6.83 11.22 -1.02
C GLU A 33 7.27 9.77 -0.84
N LEU A 34 6.53 9.05 0.00
CA LEU A 34 6.62 7.60 0.07
C LEU A 34 6.02 6.98 -1.19
N ALA A 35 6.75 6.05 -1.80
CA ALA A 35 6.25 5.23 -2.89
C ALA A 35 6.49 3.75 -2.61
N ALA A 36 5.60 2.90 -3.12
CA ALA A 36 5.73 1.46 -3.11
C ALA A 36 5.89 0.96 -4.55
N ARG A 37 6.96 0.25 -4.83
CA ARG A 37 7.10 -0.50 -6.08
C ARG A 37 6.68 -1.94 -5.84
N ILE A 38 5.83 -2.47 -6.70
CA ILE A 38 5.28 -3.81 -6.59
C ILE A 38 5.41 -4.51 -7.92
N THR A 39 5.96 -5.73 -7.91
CA THR A 39 6.10 -6.57 -9.10
C THR A 39 5.11 -7.72 -9.05
N PHE A 40 4.30 -7.80 -10.10
CA PHE A 40 3.36 -8.88 -10.37
C PHE A 40 3.93 -9.81 -11.43
N SER A 41 3.59 -11.09 -11.35
CA SER A 41 4.02 -12.10 -12.32
C SER A 41 2.88 -13.04 -12.68
N ASN A 42 2.82 -13.45 -13.95
CA ASN A 42 1.96 -14.54 -14.41
C ASN A 42 2.51 -15.93 -14.04
N VAL A 43 3.57 -16.01 -13.21
CA VAL A 43 4.17 -17.28 -12.76
C VAL A 43 3.17 -18.38 -12.32
N PRO A 44 2.00 -18.10 -11.70
CA PRO A 44 1.08 -19.17 -11.30
C PRO A 44 0.50 -20.00 -12.45
N TYR A 45 0.53 -19.48 -13.68
CA TYR A 45 -0.02 -20.14 -14.87
C TYR A 45 0.90 -20.00 -16.09
N ALA A 46 2.16 -19.57 -15.88
CA ALA A 46 3.15 -19.52 -16.94
C ALA A 46 3.47 -20.94 -17.44
N GLY A 47 3.66 -21.09 -18.74
CA GLY A 47 3.97 -22.35 -19.42
C GLY A 47 4.63 -22.10 -20.77
N GLU A 48 4.75 -23.15 -21.59
CA GLU A 48 5.39 -23.07 -22.91
C GLU A 48 4.68 -22.08 -23.85
N ASP A 49 3.34 -22.09 -23.84
CA ASP A 49 2.52 -21.21 -24.69
C ASP A 49 2.37 -19.79 -24.13
N GLU A 50 2.54 -19.60 -22.82
CA GLU A 50 2.54 -18.29 -22.17
C GLU A 50 3.76 -18.16 -21.26
N PRO A 51 4.88 -17.61 -21.77
CA PRO A 51 6.09 -17.48 -20.99
C PRO A 51 5.89 -16.54 -19.80
N ARG A 52 6.73 -16.74 -18.77
CA ARG A 52 6.73 -15.87 -17.60
C ARG A 52 6.99 -14.43 -17.99
N ARG A 53 6.19 -13.53 -17.44
CA ARG A 53 6.30 -12.08 -17.56
C ARG A 53 6.13 -11.47 -16.17
N ASP A 54 6.99 -10.51 -15.88
CA ASP A 54 7.01 -9.76 -14.63
C ASP A 54 6.74 -8.29 -14.95
N GLU A 55 5.78 -7.68 -14.26
CA GLU A 55 5.36 -6.29 -14.45
C GLU A 55 5.50 -5.53 -13.13
N SER A 56 6.26 -4.44 -13.14
CA SER A 56 6.50 -3.60 -11.96
C SER A 56 5.71 -2.30 -12.06
N PHE A 57 5.06 -1.92 -10.96
CA PHE A 57 4.29 -0.68 -10.87
C PHE A 57 4.64 0.11 -9.62
N ASP A 58 4.70 1.42 -9.79
CA ASP A 58 4.97 2.37 -8.72
C ASP A 58 3.65 2.99 -8.23
N PHE A 59 3.37 2.83 -6.94
CA PHE A 59 2.24 3.41 -6.23
C PHE A 59 2.73 4.52 -5.31
N ARG A 60 2.35 5.75 -5.63
CA ARG A 60 2.68 6.93 -4.81
C ARG A 60 1.61 7.16 -3.76
N PHE A 61 2.00 7.74 -2.63
CA PHE A 61 1.08 8.14 -1.56
C PHE A 61 1.15 9.66 -1.33
N PRO A 62 0.40 10.45 -2.11
CA PRO A 62 0.41 11.91 -1.99
C PRO A 62 -0.02 12.36 -0.60
N GLY A 63 0.73 13.30 -0.02
CA GLY A 63 0.49 13.79 1.34
C GLY A 63 1.23 13.03 2.44
N VAL A 64 1.98 11.97 2.10
CA VAL A 64 3.00 11.41 2.99
C VAL A 64 4.29 12.23 2.85
N GLN A 65 4.66 12.94 3.91
CA GLN A 65 5.83 13.82 3.92
C GLN A 65 7.04 13.14 4.54
N PHE A 66 8.19 13.24 3.88
CA PHE A 66 9.46 12.81 4.43
C PHE A 66 10.06 13.88 5.36
N ASP A 67 10.49 13.46 6.55
CA ASP A 67 11.25 14.25 7.51
C ASP A 67 12.68 13.71 7.57
N SER A 68 13.63 14.48 7.01
CA SER A 68 15.03 14.07 6.89
C SER A 68 15.74 13.99 8.24
N ALA A 69 15.40 14.85 9.20
CA ALA A 69 16.00 14.85 10.53
C ALA A 69 15.62 13.58 11.30
N ARG A 70 14.39 13.10 11.12
CA ARG A 70 13.88 11.88 11.75
C ARG A 70 14.06 10.63 10.89
N ARG A 71 14.53 10.79 9.63
CA ARG A 71 14.57 9.73 8.60
C ARG A 71 13.27 8.92 8.56
N ALA A 72 12.14 9.62 8.60
CA ALA A 72 10.81 9.01 8.72
C ALA A 72 9.76 9.73 7.89
N PHE A 73 8.67 9.02 7.61
CA PHE A 73 7.56 9.46 6.79
C PHE A 73 6.32 9.67 7.66
N PHE A 74 5.61 10.77 7.44
CA PHE A 74 4.49 11.18 8.25
C PHE A 74 3.28 11.54 7.39
N MET A 75 2.09 11.27 7.93
CA MET A 75 0.82 11.77 7.43
C MET A 75 0.22 12.75 8.42
N ASN A 76 -0.41 13.80 7.92
CA ASN A 76 -1.13 14.74 8.76
C ASN A 76 -2.58 14.25 8.95
N SER A 77 -3.01 14.14 10.20
CA SER A 77 -4.41 13.97 10.57
C SER A 77 -5.22 15.20 10.20
N ARG A 78 -6.54 15.03 10.07
CA ARG A 78 -7.49 16.14 9.93
C ARG A 78 -7.37 17.16 11.07
N HIS A 79 -6.88 16.72 12.23
CA HIS A 79 -6.63 17.55 13.40
C HIS A 79 -5.19 18.11 13.50
N GLY A 80 -4.38 17.95 12.45
CA GLY A 80 -3.01 18.47 12.40
C GLY A 80 -1.95 17.60 13.10
N GLU A 81 -2.34 16.49 13.71
CA GLU A 81 -1.39 15.53 14.30
C GLU A 81 -0.56 14.83 13.21
N ARG A 82 0.77 14.75 13.40
CA ARG A 82 1.66 14.01 12.49
C ARG A 82 1.76 12.56 12.92
N ILE A 83 1.13 11.66 12.18
CA ILE A 83 1.17 10.21 12.43
C ILE A 83 2.34 9.60 11.64
N PRO A 84 3.28 8.89 12.28
CA PRO A 84 4.35 8.19 11.58
C PRO A 84 3.79 7.02 10.77
N VAL A 85 4.36 6.81 9.58
CA VAL A 85 3.88 5.80 8.62
C VAL A 85 4.98 4.83 8.24
N ALA A 86 6.16 5.36 7.95
CA ALA A 86 7.31 4.55 7.56
C ALA A 86 8.59 5.18 8.08
N ARG A 87 9.66 4.41 8.14
CA ARG A 87 10.99 4.89 8.55
C ARG A 87 12.07 4.14 7.81
N PHE A 88 13.20 4.81 7.62
CA PHE A 88 14.40 4.12 7.19
C PHE A 88 14.85 3.15 8.29
N ARG A 89 15.24 1.94 7.90
CA ARG A 89 15.91 0.99 8.77
C ARG A 89 17.25 1.58 9.20
N ASN A 90 17.63 1.38 10.46
CA ASN A 90 18.88 1.91 11.04
C ASN A 90 20.15 1.16 10.56
N ASP A 91 20.11 0.52 9.39
CA ASP A 91 21.23 -0.24 8.85
C ASP A 91 22.17 0.68 8.05
N PRO A 92 23.51 0.55 8.19
CA PRO A 92 24.49 1.34 7.45
C PRO A 92 24.50 1.09 5.93
N SER A 93 23.86 0.03 5.44
CA SER A 93 23.71 -0.23 4.00
C SER A 93 22.39 0.34 3.49
N PHE A 94 22.44 1.21 2.46
CA PHE A 94 21.32 1.87 1.75
C PHE A 94 19.92 1.55 2.32
N GLY A 95 19.45 2.42 3.22
CA GLY A 95 18.39 2.07 4.16
C GLY A 95 17.07 1.69 3.48
N TRP A 96 16.70 0.42 3.65
CA TRP A 96 15.35 -0.08 3.38
C TRP A 96 14.33 0.74 4.18
N ILE A 97 13.20 1.08 3.56
CA ILE A 97 12.09 1.73 4.25
C ILE A 97 11.12 0.66 4.72
N ASP A 98 10.81 0.65 6.02
CA ASP A 98 9.80 -0.22 6.60
C ASP A 98 8.61 0.60 7.08
N LEU A 99 7.40 0.06 6.95
CA LEU A 99 6.22 0.61 7.61
C LEU A 99 6.38 0.52 9.13
N VAL A 100 5.88 1.51 9.85
CA VAL A 100 5.80 1.43 11.32
C VAL A 100 4.64 0.51 11.72
N PRO A 101 4.63 -0.05 12.95
CA PRO A 101 3.58 -1.00 13.40
C PRO A 101 2.12 -0.49 13.33
N GLY A 102 1.91 0.83 13.24
CA GLY A 102 0.60 1.44 13.05
C GLY A 102 0.17 1.61 11.59
N ALA A 103 1.01 1.25 10.62
CA ALA A 103 0.79 1.48 9.21
C ALA A 103 0.74 0.18 8.39
N LYS A 104 -0.13 0.15 7.38
CA LYS A 104 -0.29 -0.98 6.45
C LYS A 104 -0.61 -0.47 5.05
N ILE A 105 -0.09 -1.14 4.02
CA ILE A 105 -0.51 -0.95 2.63
C ILE A 105 -1.37 -2.15 2.23
N TYR A 106 -2.57 -1.88 1.72
CA TYR A 106 -3.46 -2.89 1.15
C TYR A 106 -3.43 -2.81 -0.37
N LEU A 107 -3.36 -3.97 -1.01
CA LEU A 107 -3.51 -4.10 -2.46
C LEU A 107 -4.83 -4.79 -2.76
N LEU A 108 -5.72 -4.05 -3.41
CA LEU A 108 -6.96 -4.57 -3.97
C LEU A 108 -6.73 -4.82 -5.46
N LYS A 109 -6.95 -6.05 -5.93
CA LYS A 109 -6.75 -6.44 -7.33
C LYS A 109 -8.04 -7.01 -7.93
N GLU A 110 -8.79 -6.17 -8.63
CA GLU A 110 -10.07 -6.51 -9.28
C GLU A 110 -9.86 -6.78 -10.76
N SER A 111 -10.01 -8.02 -11.21
CA SER A 111 -9.83 -8.39 -12.63
C SER A 111 -8.52 -7.86 -13.25
N GLY A 112 -7.44 -7.86 -12.47
CA GLY A 112 -6.12 -7.37 -12.88
C GLY A 112 -5.90 -5.86 -12.70
N ARG A 113 -6.93 -5.07 -12.39
CA ARG A 113 -6.79 -3.67 -11.99
C ARG A 113 -6.35 -3.59 -10.53
N VAL A 114 -5.22 -2.96 -10.25
CA VAL A 114 -4.65 -2.89 -8.90
C VAL A 114 -4.84 -1.50 -8.30
N THR A 115 -5.27 -1.45 -7.04
CA THR A 115 -5.36 -0.24 -6.23
C THR A 115 -4.59 -0.44 -4.93
N ALA A 116 -3.68 0.49 -4.63
CA ALA A 116 -2.93 0.49 -3.37
C ALA A 116 -3.50 1.53 -2.39
N THR A 117 -3.80 1.11 -1.18
CA THR A 117 -4.27 2.00 -0.10
C THR A 117 -3.34 1.90 1.09
N LEU A 118 -2.69 3.01 1.45
CA LEU A 118 -1.93 3.15 2.68
C LEU A 118 -2.88 3.57 3.79
N THR A 119 -2.79 2.91 4.94
CA THR A 119 -3.49 3.28 6.17
C THR A 119 -2.51 3.48 7.31
N ALA A 120 -2.78 4.43 8.19
CA ALA A 120 -2.02 4.67 9.40
C ALA A 120 -2.95 4.96 10.59
N THR A 121 -2.62 4.42 11.75
CA THR A 121 -3.30 4.68 13.03
C THR A 121 -2.30 5.11 14.10
N SER A 122 -2.73 5.94 15.03
CA SER A 122 -1.95 6.40 16.19
C SER A 122 -1.70 5.31 17.25
N TYR A 123 -2.32 4.13 17.11
CA TYR A 123 -2.13 2.96 17.96
C TYR A 123 -1.60 1.77 17.14
N PRO A 124 -0.76 0.89 17.74
CA PRO A 124 -0.18 -0.25 17.05
C PRO A 124 -1.25 -1.25 16.63
N ARG A 125 -1.22 -1.70 15.37
CA ARG A 125 -2.08 -2.79 14.89
C ARG A 125 -1.33 -4.12 15.07
N ALA A 126 -1.95 -5.09 15.74
CA ALA A 126 -1.41 -6.44 15.80
C ALA A 126 -1.43 -7.05 14.38
N GLY A 127 -0.28 -7.52 13.88
CA GLY A 127 -0.16 -8.25 12.61
C GLY A 127 1.04 -7.81 11.77
N ILE A 128 1.98 -8.73 11.54
CA ILE A 128 3.32 -8.52 10.96
C ILE A 128 3.29 -8.31 9.42
N ARG A 129 2.12 -8.29 8.77
CA ARG A 129 2.03 -8.15 7.31
C ARG A 129 1.96 -6.69 6.88
N CYS A 130 3.07 -6.20 6.32
CA CYS A 130 3.23 -4.85 5.80
C CYS A 130 2.44 -4.60 4.50
N VAL A 131 2.23 -5.65 3.70
CA VAL A 131 1.40 -5.62 2.49
C VAL A 131 0.42 -6.78 2.58
N GLU A 132 -0.88 -6.46 2.59
CA GLU A 132 -1.95 -7.46 2.57
C GLU A 132 -2.56 -7.47 1.16
N MET A 133 -2.35 -8.59 0.48
CA MET A 133 -2.97 -8.91 -0.80
C MET A 133 -4.35 -9.48 -0.52
N ASP A 134 -5.39 -8.72 -0.85
CA ASP A 134 -6.75 -9.22 -0.75
C ASP A 134 -7.16 -9.75 -2.13
N ASN A 135 -7.00 -11.06 -2.32
CA ASN A 135 -7.37 -11.74 -3.57
C ASN A 135 -8.89 -11.65 -3.80
N ASN A 136 -9.32 -11.69 -5.07
CA ASN A 136 -10.71 -11.58 -5.56
C ASN A 136 -11.78 -12.50 -4.91
N PHE A 137 -11.41 -13.38 -3.97
CA PHE A 137 -12.32 -14.31 -3.29
C PHE A 137 -12.24 -14.26 -1.77
N SER A 138 -11.48 -13.33 -1.19
CA SER A 138 -11.45 -13.16 0.25
C SER A 138 -12.77 -12.54 0.72
N LEU A 139 -13.45 -13.21 1.65
CA LEU A 139 -14.63 -12.69 2.34
C LEU A 139 -14.40 -11.29 2.94
N GLN A 140 -13.15 -10.91 3.21
CA GLN A 140 -12.78 -9.59 3.70
C GLN A 140 -13.00 -8.50 2.64
N ASN A 141 -12.76 -8.75 1.36
CA ASN A 141 -13.08 -7.82 0.26
C ASN A 141 -14.58 -7.60 0.11
N LEU A 142 -15.37 -8.67 0.22
CA LEU A 142 -16.84 -8.58 0.23
C LEU A 142 -17.32 -7.72 1.39
N LEU A 143 -16.76 -7.91 2.58
CA LEU A 143 -17.12 -7.16 3.78
C LEU A 143 -16.64 -5.70 3.71
N ILE A 144 -15.42 -5.41 3.28
CA ILE A 144 -14.88 -4.05 3.17
C ILE A 144 -15.61 -3.25 2.07
N ALA A 145 -15.94 -3.88 0.94
CA ALA A 145 -16.78 -3.27 -0.10
C ALA A 145 -18.18 -2.96 0.45
N LEU A 146 -18.83 -3.93 1.10
CA LEU A 146 -20.13 -3.72 1.77
C LEU A 146 -20.08 -2.57 2.78
N PHE A 147 -19.06 -2.52 3.66
CA PHE A 147 -18.94 -1.45 4.65
C PHE A 147 -18.55 -0.09 4.07
N ARG A 148 -17.98 -0.03 2.86
CA ARG A 148 -17.81 1.23 2.11
C ARG A 148 -19.14 1.73 1.59
N ASP A 149 -19.98 0.86 1.06
CA ASP A 149 -21.30 1.21 0.54
C ASP A 149 -22.27 1.65 1.66
N PHE A 150 -22.15 1.07 2.86
CA PHE A 150 -22.95 1.50 4.03
C PHE A 150 -22.51 2.84 4.65
N ARG A 151 -21.45 3.50 4.15
CA ARG A 151 -21.03 4.84 4.62
C ARG A 151 -21.60 5.99 3.79
N VAL A 152 -22.56 5.73 2.90
CA VAL A 152 -23.38 6.78 2.30
C VAL A 152 -24.49 7.19 3.27
N GLN A 153 -24.16 8.22 4.06
CA GLN A 153 -25.00 9.29 4.64
C GLN A 153 -26.23 8.92 5.52
N PRO A 154 -26.32 9.42 6.76
CA PRO A 154 -27.62 9.61 7.40
C PRO A 154 -28.27 10.82 6.72
N ASP A 155 -29.36 10.60 6.00
CA ASP A 155 -30.29 11.67 5.68
C ASP A 155 -31.12 12.00 6.93
N ASN A 156 -31.29 13.30 7.14
CA ASN A 156 -31.95 14.00 8.26
C ASN A 156 -33.19 13.32 8.87
#